data_AF-A9NR35-F1
#
_entry.id   AF-A9NR35-F1
#
_cell.length_a   1.000
_cell.length_b   1.000
_cell.length_c   1.000
_cell.angle_alpha   90.00
_cell.angle_beta   90.00
_cell.angle_gamma   90.00
#
_symmetry.space_group_name_H-M   'P 1'
#
loop_
_entity.id
_entity.type
_entity.pdbx_description
1 polymer ?
#
loop_
_entity_poly.entity_id
_entity_poly.type
_entity_poly.pdbx_seq_one_letter_code
_entity_poly.pdbx_strand_id
1 'polypeptide(L)' 'MAGEINREAFVELQGRMIETSSKLKQVQMQIRNKEAEKKRAFLTLEELQQLPDETNTYKSANHSFWSPSQF' A
#
# COMPACT_ATOMS: atom_id res chain seq x y z
N MET A 1 -40.53 -24.07 4.21
CA MET A 1 -39.38 -25.00 4.25
C MET A 1 -38.44 -24.85 3.05
N ALA A 2 -38.66 -25.47 1.88
CA ALA A 2 -37.68 -25.38 0.77
C ALA A 2 -37.50 -23.95 0.17
N GLY A 3 -38.58 -23.15 0.12
CA GLY A 3 -38.51 -21.76 -0.35
C GLY A 3 -37.79 -20.80 0.61
N GLU A 4 -37.81 -21.09 1.92
CA GLU A 4 -37.09 -20.30 2.93
C GLU A 4 -35.58 -20.61 2.90
N ILE A 5 -35.22 -21.89 2.77
CA ILE A 5 -33.82 -22.33 2.64
C ILE A 5 -33.17 -21.69 1.40
N ASN A 6 -33.88 -21.64 0.27
CA ASN A 6 -33.37 -21.00 -0.94
C ASN A 6 -33.21 -19.48 -0.78
N ARG A 7 -34.08 -18.83 -0.01
CA ARG A 7 -34.00 -17.39 0.26
C ARG A 7 -32.82 -17.07 1.18
N GLU A 8 -32.62 -17.86 2.23
CA GLU A 8 -31.49 -17.70 3.16
C GLU A 8 -30.15 -17.90 2.45
N ALA A 9 -30.01 -18.96 1.65
CA ALA A 9 -28.80 -19.21 0.86
C ALA A 9 -28.51 -18.06 -0.13
N PHE A 10 -29.55 -17.47 -0.73
CA PHE A 10 -29.40 -16.32 -1.63
C PHE A 10 -28.90 -15.07 -0.90
N VAL A 11 -29.43 -14.79 0.29
CA VAL A 11 -28.99 -13.65 1.12
C VAL A 11 -27.54 -13.84 1.59
N GLU A 12 -27.15 -15.06 1.96
CA GLU A 12 -25.76 -15.37 2.33
C GLU A 12 -24.80 -15.15 1.16
N LEU A 13 -25.16 -15.61 -0.04
CA LEU A 13 -24.36 -15.39 -1.25
C LEU A 13 -24.22 -13.91 -1.57
N GLN A 14 -25.28 -13.11 -1.38
CA GLN A 14 -25.20 -11.65 -1.53
C GLN A 14 -24.26 -11.02 -0.50
N GLY A 15 -24.33 -11.43 0.76
CA GLY A 15 -23.41 -10.97 1.81
C GLY A 15 -21.95 -11.26 1.44
N ARG A 16 -21.65 -12.50 1.03
CA ARG A 16 -20.31 -12.91 0.59
C ARG A 16 -19.81 -12.13 -0.62
N MET A 17 -20.70 -11.83 -1.56
CA MET A 17 -20.37 -11.00 -2.72
C MET A 17 -20.00 -9.57 -2.31
N ILE A 18 -20.75 -8.96 -1.39
CA ILE A 18 -20.48 -7.60 -0.88
C ILE A 18 -19.14 -7.56 -0.13
N GLU A 19 -18.88 -8.54 0.74
CA GLU A 19 -17.63 -8.63 1.48
C GLU A 19 -16.43 -8.79 0.54
N THR A 20 -16.54 -9.67 -0.44
CA THR A 20 -15.47 -9.92 -1.43
C THR A 20 -15.20 -8.68 -2.25
N SER A 21 -16.26 -7.98 -2.70
CA SER A 21 -16.13 -6.73 -3.46
C SER A 21 -15.47 -5.62 -2.63
N SER A 22 -15.78 -5.55 -1.33
CA SER A 22 -15.19 -4.58 -0.41
C SER A 22 -13.70 -4.84 -0.20
N LYS A 23 -13.32 -6.10 0.04
CA LYS A 23 -11.91 -6.51 0.15
C LYS A 23 -11.13 -6.23 -1.14
N LEU A 24 -11.74 -6.49 -2.30
CA LEU A 24 -11.11 -6.23 -3.60
C LEU A 24 -10.82 -4.72 -3.78
N LYS A 25 -11.75 -3.84 -3.44
CA LYS A 25 -11.53 -2.38 -3.48
C LYS A 25 -10.40 -1.94 -2.54
N GLN A 26 -10.32 -2.52 -1.35
CA GLN A 26 -9.23 -2.24 -0.40
C GLN A 26 -7.86 -2.62 -0.97
N VAL A 27 -7.74 -3.84 -1.52
CA VAL A 27 -6.49 -4.31 -2.14
C VAL A 27 -6.11 -3.46 -3.34
N GLN A 28 -7.06 -3.09 -4.20
CA GLN A 28 -6.81 -2.18 -5.32
C GLN A 28 -6.25 -0.82 -4.87
N MET A 29 -6.77 -0.27 -3.77
CA MET A 29 -6.25 0.99 -3.20
C MET A 29 -4.83 0.80 -2.65
N GLN A 30 -4.57 -0.31 -1.94
CA GLN A 30 -3.25 -0.61 -1.42
C GLN A 30 -2.20 -0.74 -2.53
N ILE A 31 -2.53 -1.41 -3.63
CA ILE A 31 -1.64 -1.55 -4.80
C ILE A 31 -1.28 -0.17 -5.34
N ARG A 32 -2.27 0.69 -5.61
CA ARG A 32 -2.01 2.05 -6.13
C ARG A 32 -1.12 2.87 -5.19
N ASN A 33 -1.38 2.79 -3.88
CA ASN A 33 -0.56 3.49 -2.89
C ASN A 33 0.88 2.98 -2.88
N LYS A 34 1.08 1.66 -2.96
CA LYS A 34 2.41 1.04 -2.99
C LYS A 34 3.17 1.33 -4.27
N GLU A 35 2.50 1.36 -5.42
CA GLU A 35 3.10 1.78 -6.68
C GLU A 35 3.54 3.25 -6.65
N ALA A 36 2.71 4.13 -6.08
CA ALA A 36 3.07 5.54 -5.90
C ALA A 36 4.24 5.72 -4.94
N GLU A 37 4.25 4.99 -3.82
CA GLU A 37 5.36 4.97 -2.84
C GLU A 37 6.66 4.48 -3.49
N LYS A 38 6.61 3.38 -4.26
CA LYS A 38 7.75 2.85 -5.00
C LYS A 38 8.30 3.88 -5.99
N LYS A 39 7.42 4.56 -6.75
CA LYS A 39 7.83 5.58 -7.71
C LYS A 39 8.53 6.75 -7.00
N ARG A 40 7.98 7.22 -5.87
CA ARG A 40 8.62 8.28 -5.07
C ARG A 40 9.98 7.85 -4.54
N ALA A 41 10.08 6.66 -3.96
CA ALA A 41 11.34 6.14 -3.44
C ALA A 41 12.40 6.01 -4.54
N PHE A 42 12.01 5.55 -5.73
CA PHE A 42 12.92 5.45 -6.87
C PHE A 42 13.45 6.82 -7.31
N LEU A 43 12.56 7.81 -7.45
CA LEU A 43 12.96 9.18 -7.79
C LEU A 43 13.88 9.80 -6.72
N THR A 44 13.57 9.61 -5.44
CA THR A 44 14.43 10.09 -4.35
C THR A 44 15.81 9.43 -4.39
N LEU A 45 15.91 8.13 -4.71
CA LEU A 45 17.20 7.47 -4.86
C LEU A 45 17.99 8.00 -6.06
N GLU A 46 17.32 8.25 -7.18
CA GLU A 46 17.93 8.84 -8.37
C GLU A 46 18.45 10.26 -8.09
N GLU A 47 17.68 11.08 -7.38
CA GLU A 47 18.11 12.42 -6.94
C GLU A 47 19.33 12.35 -6.00
N LEU A 48 19.35 11.39 -5.07
CA LEU A 48 20.48 11.20 -4.16
C LEU A 48 21.74 10.71 -4.87
N GLN A 49 21.62 9.88 -5.92
CA GLN A 49 22.76 9.41 -6.72
C GLN A 49 23.41 10.51 -7.55
N GLN A 50 22.67 11.57 -7.89
CA GLN A 50 23.21 12.72 -8.62
C GLN A 50 24.00 13.68 -7.71
N LEU A 51 23.95 13.50 -6.38
CA LEU A 51 24.72 14.32 -5.45
C LEU A 51 26.20 13.89 -5.44
N PRO A 52 27.14 14.85 -5.32
CA PRO A 52 28.55 14.54 -5.09
C PRO A 52 28.74 13.68 -3.83
N ASP A 53 29.66 12.72 -3.87
CA ASP A 53 29.93 11.77 -2.77
C ASP A 53 30.26 12.45 -1.42
N GLU A 54 30.74 13.69 -1.44
CA GLU A 54 31.04 14.49 -0.24
C GLU A 54 29.81 15.18 0.40
N THR A 55 28.61 14.98 -0.16
CA THR A 55 27.39 15.61 0.34
C THR A 55 26.81 14.81 1.51
N ASN A 56 26.73 15.43 2.69
CA ASN A 56 26.06 14.84 3.85
C ASN A 56 24.56 14.64 3.57
N THR A 57 24.15 13.40 3.33
CA THR A 57 22.74 13.03 3.20
C THR A 57 22.17 12.71 4.58
N TYR A 58 20.90 13.02 4.83
CA TYR A 58 20.23 12.68 6.08
C TYR A 58 18.92 11.98 5.75
N LYS A 59 18.73 10.76 6.27
CA LYS A 59 17.48 10.03 6.15
C LYS A 59 16.61 10.37 7.36
N SER A 60 15.42 10.90 7.11
CA SER A 60 14.41 11.08 8.15
C SER A 60 13.59 9.81 8.31
N ALA A 61 13.50 9.31 9.53
CA ALA A 61 12.58 8.24 9.90
C ALA A 61 11.93 8.59 11.23
N ASN A 62 10.59 8.69 11.23
CA ASN A 62 9.78 9.00 12.42
C ASN A 62 10.38 10.14 13.28
N HIS A 63 10.39 11.35 12.71
CA HIS A 63 10.76 12.59 13.38
C HIS A 63 12.24 12.74 13.80
N SER A 64 13.08 11.75 13.48
CA SER A 64 14.52 11.75 13.74
C SER A 64 15.30 11.72 12.42
N PHE A 65 16.39 12.48 12.34
CA PHE A 65 17.27 12.57 11.16
C PHE A 65 18.61 11.88 11.47
N TRP A 66 19.08 11.02 10.57
CA TRP A 66 20.33 10.29 10.74
C TRP A 66 21.14 10.32 9.44
N SER A 67 22.46 10.55 9.54
CA SER A 67 23.35 10.48 8.37
C SER A 67 23.61 9.02 8.01
N PRO A 68 23.37 8.59 6.75
CA PRO A 68 23.74 7.26 6.28
C PRO A 68 25.25 7.03 6.20
N SER A 69 26.09 8.07 6.22
CA SER A 69 27.55 7.98 6.03
C SER A 69 28.33 7.37 7.20
N GLN A 70 27.65 6.83 8.21
CA GLN A 70 28.25 6.20 9.40
C GLN A 70 28.07 4.66 9.46
N PHE A 71 27.59 4.03 8.38
CA PHE A 71 27.47 2.57 8.24
C PHE A 71 28.07 2.06 6.93
#